data_AF-A0A6P7GEB5-F1
#
_entry.id   AF-A0A6P7GEB5-F1
#
_cell.length_a   1.000
_cell.length_b   1.000
_cell.length_c   1.000
_cell.angle_alpha   90.00
_cell.angle_beta   90.00
_cell.angle_gamma   90.00
#
_symmetry.space_group_name_H-M   'P 1'
#
loop_
_entity.id
_entity.type
_entity.pdbx_description
1 polymer ?
#
loop_
_entity_poly.entity_id
_entity_poly.type
_entity_poly.pdbx_seq_one_letter_code
_entity_poly.pdbx_strand_id
1 'polypeptide(L)'
;MNGKHKFGQGTITYANEQIVSLACTLMDCAIRVADDLGKLKFQLKFFHKMLFSWKGSFMVAQAGAERNVGFDHGVESSLSEDYFFGTQALIRGYSFDFIEGEMWEKSPFTFRDYIKQRARWLQGTYQYATSNRIPGRYKILAYIVFSVWVFVPILGINGILTSFMLTPYYPVCERSSLLLYIILLYFYFFGILHSFKKFGFMRIILYFASFIIMLPIFLVLDSLAVFKVLFKSTNTFQIVDKSLEQTKSNIV
;
A
#
# COMPACT_ATOMS: atom_id res chain seq x y z
N MET A 1 -8.64 -5.91 22.39
CA MET A 1 -7.56 -6.92 22.30
C MET A 1 -7.67 -7.84 23.51
N ASN A 2 -7.81 -9.15 23.32
CA ASN A 2 -7.92 -10.13 24.41
C ASN A 2 -6.58 -10.47 25.09
N GLY A 3 -5.57 -9.60 25.03
CA GLY A 3 -4.27 -9.76 25.70
C GLY A 3 -3.41 -10.97 25.28
N LYS A 4 -3.90 -11.85 24.40
CA LYS A 4 -3.22 -13.08 23.97
C LYS A 4 -2.15 -12.85 22.89
N HIS A 5 -2.23 -11.74 22.16
CA HIS A 5 -1.32 -11.43 21.05
C HIS A 5 -0.52 -10.18 21.37
N LYS A 6 0.79 -10.22 21.11
CA LYS A 6 1.75 -9.18 21.53
C LYS A 6 1.89 -8.05 20.51
N PHE A 7 1.43 -8.28 19.29
CA PHE A 7 1.41 -7.30 18.22
C PHE A 7 0.03 -7.23 17.60
N GLY A 8 -0.39 -6.02 17.23
CA GLY A 8 -1.60 -5.81 16.48
C GLY A 8 -1.46 -4.74 15.42
N GLN A 9 -2.24 -4.89 14.35
CA GLN A 9 -2.40 -3.89 13.31
C GLN A 9 -3.88 -3.64 13.09
N GLY A 10 -4.29 -2.39 12.94
CA GLY A 10 -5.67 -2.06 12.60
C GLY A 10 -5.85 -1.47 11.21
N THR A 11 -7.05 -0.94 10.95
CA THR A 11 -7.42 -0.37 9.65
C THR A 11 -7.04 1.10 9.58
N ILE A 12 -6.59 1.56 8.42
CA ILE A 12 -6.41 2.98 8.17
C ILE A 12 -7.52 3.45 7.25
N THR A 13 -8.12 4.57 7.60
CA THR A 13 -9.13 5.25 6.79
C THR A 13 -8.64 6.63 6.41
N TYR A 14 -9.08 7.07 5.24
CA TYR A 14 -8.75 8.37 4.68
C TYR A 14 -10.03 9.20 4.58
N ALA A 15 -9.91 10.53 4.43
CA ALA A 15 -11.01 11.46 4.20
C ALA A 15 -11.89 11.87 5.41
N ASN A 16 -11.42 11.71 6.65
CA ASN A 16 -12.10 12.29 7.83
C ASN A 16 -11.69 13.75 8.14
N GLU A 17 -10.59 14.25 7.55
CA GLU A 17 -10.14 15.64 7.67
C GLU A 17 -10.24 16.40 6.32
N GLN A 18 -9.79 17.66 6.26
CA GLN A 18 -9.80 18.46 5.03
C GLN A 18 -9.11 17.74 3.87
N ILE A 19 -9.88 17.45 2.82
CA ILE A 19 -9.40 16.82 1.59
C ILE A 19 -8.74 17.90 0.74
N VAL A 20 -7.40 17.92 0.72
CA VAL A 20 -6.61 18.90 -0.07
C VAL A 20 -6.52 18.48 -1.54
N SER A 21 -6.28 17.19 -1.82
CA SER A 21 -6.33 16.63 -3.17
C SER A 21 -7.30 15.47 -3.20
N LEU A 22 -8.45 15.69 -3.86
CA LEU A 22 -9.46 14.65 -4.02
C LEU A 22 -8.90 13.46 -4.81
N ALA A 23 -8.09 13.71 -5.85
CA ALA A 23 -7.51 12.66 -6.67
C ALA A 23 -6.55 11.75 -5.87
N CYS A 24 -5.58 12.33 -5.15
CA CYS A 24 -4.65 11.54 -4.34
C CYS A 24 -5.38 10.79 -3.21
N THR A 25 -6.33 11.46 -2.56
CA THR A 25 -7.12 10.86 -1.49
C THR A 25 -7.93 9.67 -1.99
N LEU A 26 -8.58 9.80 -3.15
CA LEU A 26 -9.34 8.70 -3.76
C LEU A 26 -8.44 7.51 -4.12
N MET A 27 -7.20 7.76 -4.57
CA MET A 27 -6.25 6.71 -4.94
C MET A 27 -5.73 5.94 -3.71
N ASP A 28 -5.25 6.64 -2.68
CA ASP A 28 -4.68 6.00 -1.49
C ASP A 28 -5.74 5.30 -0.66
N CYS A 29 -6.90 5.95 -0.52
CA CYS A 29 -8.03 5.44 0.24
C CYS A 29 -8.52 4.08 -0.27
N ALA A 30 -8.69 3.96 -1.58
CA ALA A 30 -9.29 2.80 -2.17
C ALA A 30 -8.44 1.53 -2.02
N ILE A 31 -7.16 1.61 -2.38
CA ILE A 31 -6.27 0.45 -2.39
C ILE A 31 -5.88 0.08 -0.96
N ARG A 32 -5.57 1.07 -0.10
CA ARG A 32 -5.03 0.78 1.23
C ARG A 32 -6.10 0.26 2.19
N VAL A 33 -7.32 0.81 2.14
CA VAL A 33 -8.45 0.36 2.99
C VAL A 33 -8.90 -1.05 2.60
N ALA A 34 -9.00 -1.33 1.29
CA ALA A 34 -9.37 -2.66 0.80
C ALA A 34 -8.32 -3.72 1.14
N ASP A 35 -7.03 -3.39 1.00
CA ASP A 35 -5.95 -4.30 1.40
C ASP A 35 -5.91 -4.55 2.92
N ASP A 36 -6.19 -3.52 3.75
CA ASP A 36 -6.26 -3.65 5.21
C ASP A 36 -7.40 -4.59 5.65
N LEU A 37 -8.61 -4.34 5.13
CA LEU A 37 -9.81 -5.08 5.51
C LEU A 37 -9.91 -6.47 4.86
N GLY A 38 -9.22 -6.69 3.74
CA GLY A 38 -9.17 -7.97 3.04
C GLY A 38 -7.95 -8.80 3.45
N LYS A 39 -6.82 -8.56 2.78
CA LYS A 39 -5.61 -9.39 2.89
C LYS A 39 -5.03 -9.37 4.31
N LEU A 40 -4.92 -8.19 4.91
CA LEU A 40 -4.28 -8.04 6.24
C LEU A 40 -5.19 -8.53 7.37
N LYS A 41 -6.49 -8.23 7.32
CA LYS A 41 -7.44 -8.78 8.28
C LYS A 41 -7.48 -10.31 8.23
N PHE A 42 -7.49 -10.90 7.03
CA PHE A 42 -7.50 -12.35 6.87
C PHE A 42 -6.22 -12.99 7.41
N GLN A 43 -5.03 -12.47 7.06
CA GLN A 43 -3.77 -13.06 7.54
C GLN A 43 -3.65 -12.99 9.07
N LEU A 44 -4.08 -11.88 9.68
CA LEU A 44 -3.88 -11.64 11.12
C LEU A 44 -4.93 -12.34 11.98
N LYS A 45 -6.18 -12.46 11.51
CA LYS A 45 -7.22 -13.18 12.25
C LYS A 45 -7.14 -14.70 12.10
N PHE A 46 -6.76 -15.20 10.92
CA PHE A 46 -6.78 -16.64 10.67
C PHE A 46 -5.44 -17.31 10.96
N PHE A 47 -4.33 -16.72 10.50
CA PHE A 47 -3.01 -17.32 10.67
C PHE A 47 -2.26 -16.79 11.90
N HIS A 48 -2.70 -15.66 12.47
CA HIS A 48 -2.00 -14.94 13.55
C HIS A 48 -0.52 -14.66 13.24
N LYS A 49 -0.20 -14.57 11.95
CA LYS A 49 1.15 -14.45 11.39
C LYS A 49 1.15 -13.43 10.26
N MET A 50 2.25 -12.71 10.17
CA MET A 50 2.53 -11.77 9.10
C MET A 50 3.09 -12.52 7.88
N LEU A 51 2.28 -12.68 6.83
CA LEU A 51 2.68 -13.42 5.62
C LEU A 51 3.03 -12.50 4.45
N PHE A 52 2.18 -11.53 4.11
CA PHE A 52 2.31 -10.79 2.84
C PHE A 52 2.87 -9.38 2.97
N SER A 53 2.65 -8.71 4.10
CA SER A 53 3.22 -7.41 4.42
C SER A 53 2.82 -7.00 5.84
N TRP A 54 3.56 -6.05 6.39
CA TRP A 54 3.21 -5.33 7.61
C TRP A 54 3.39 -3.85 7.40
N LYS A 55 2.36 -3.07 7.77
CA LYS A 55 2.38 -1.62 7.63
C LYS A 55 2.78 -1.02 8.99
N GLY A 56 3.69 -0.05 9.03
CA GLY A 56 4.02 0.68 10.25
C GLY A 56 2.93 1.64 10.74
N SER A 57 2.00 1.98 9.85
CA SER A 57 0.86 2.82 10.18
C SER A 57 -0.21 2.02 10.95
N PHE A 58 -0.61 2.54 12.12
CA PHE A 58 -1.55 1.94 13.08
C PHE A 58 -1.17 0.55 13.59
N MET A 59 0.08 0.45 14.06
CA MET A 59 0.62 -0.71 14.76
C MET A 59 0.59 -0.49 16.27
N VAL A 60 0.26 -1.56 17.01
CA VAL A 60 0.39 -1.60 18.47
C VAL A 60 1.29 -2.78 18.83
N ALA A 61 2.34 -2.48 19.58
CA ALA A 61 3.28 -3.47 20.09
C ALA A 61 3.25 -3.45 21.63
N GLN A 62 3.37 -4.62 22.26
CA GLN A 62 3.64 -4.70 23.69
C GLN A 62 5.07 -4.23 23.95
N ALA A 63 5.25 -3.24 24.84
CA ALA A 63 6.56 -2.63 25.13
C ALA A 63 7.69 -3.63 25.47
N GLY A 64 7.36 -4.72 26.18
CA GLY A 64 8.33 -5.79 26.46
C GLY A 64 8.75 -6.60 25.23
N ALA A 65 7.81 -6.86 24.31
CA ALA A 65 8.10 -7.54 23.06
C ALA A 65 8.87 -6.62 22.09
N GLU A 66 8.52 -5.34 22.05
CA GLU A 66 9.20 -4.31 21.27
C GLU A 66 10.67 -4.16 21.68
N ARG A 67 10.96 -4.03 22.98
CA ARG A 67 12.33 -3.95 23.51
C ARG A 67 13.18 -5.17 23.17
N ASN A 68 12.57 -6.36 23.12
CA ASN A 68 13.26 -7.59 22.78
C ASN A 68 13.56 -7.72 21.29
N VAL A 69 12.74 -7.15 20.42
CA VAL A 69 12.94 -7.18 18.97
C VAL A 69 13.93 -6.09 18.56
N GLY A 70 13.74 -4.87 19.08
CA GLY A 70 14.43 -3.66 18.67
C GLY A 70 13.96 -3.17 17.31
N PHE A 71 13.98 -1.86 17.07
CA PHE A 71 13.65 -1.28 15.76
C PHE A 71 14.89 -1.05 14.90
N ASP A 72 16.03 -0.76 15.53
CA ASP A 72 17.30 -0.54 14.85
C ASP A 72 17.92 -1.86 14.34
N HIS A 73 17.68 -2.13 13.06
CA HIS A 73 18.30 -3.24 12.33
C HIS A 73 19.29 -2.76 11.28
N GLY A 74 19.78 -1.50 11.37
CA GLY A 74 20.79 -0.92 10.49
C GLY A 74 20.28 -0.28 9.19
N VAL A 75 21.22 0.11 8.31
CA VAL A 75 20.94 0.90 7.09
C VAL A 75 20.07 0.15 6.08
N GLU A 76 20.22 -1.17 6.01
CA GLU A 76 19.45 -2.03 5.09
C GLU A 76 17.96 -2.12 5.44
N SER A 77 17.59 -1.85 6.71
CA SER A 77 16.21 -1.82 7.15
C SER A 77 15.59 -0.42 7.10
N SER A 78 16.36 0.63 6.82
CA SER A 78 15.89 2.02 6.99
C SER A 78 14.69 2.41 6.11
N LEU A 79 14.54 1.79 4.93
CA LEU A 79 13.37 2.05 4.05
C LEU A 79 12.17 1.12 4.34
N SER A 80 12.37 0.01 5.03
CA SER A 80 11.35 -1.03 5.27
C SER A 80 11.39 -1.57 6.71
N GLU A 81 11.61 -0.66 7.65
CA GLU A 81 11.83 -0.98 9.06
C GLU A 81 10.68 -1.81 9.64
N ASP A 82 9.44 -1.43 9.32
CA ASP A 82 8.22 -2.13 9.71
C ASP A 82 8.23 -3.60 9.31
N TYR A 83 8.71 -3.89 8.10
CA TYR A 83 8.68 -5.23 7.53
C TYR A 83 9.80 -6.09 8.09
N PHE A 84 10.98 -5.51 8.34
CA PHE A 84 12.06 -6.15 9.09
C PHE A 84 11.65 -6.45 10.53
N PHE A 85 11.10 -5.45 11.23
CA PHE A 85 10.62 -5.58 12.60
C PHE A 85 9.58 -6.70 12.72
N GLY A 86 8.56 -6.68 11.86
CA GLY A 86 7.51 -7.71 11.87
C GLY A 86 8.06 -9.11 11.56
N THR A 87 9.03 -9.23 10.65
CA THR A 87 9.64 -10.53 10.33
C THR A 87 10.48 -11.05 11.49
N GLN A 88 11.22 -10.16 12.14
CA GLN A 88 12.05 -10.50 13.30
C GLN A 88 11.21 -10.85 14.53
N ALA A 89 10.05 -10.21 14.69
CA ALA A 89 9.06 -10.59 15.68
C ALA A 89 8.48 -11.99 15.39
N LEU A 90 8.21 -12.31 14.12
CA LEU A 90 7.71 -13.62 13.70
C LEU A 90 8.77 -14.73 13.87
N ILE A 91 10.04 -14.45 13.58
CA ILE A 91 11.16 -15.38 13.81
C ILE A 91 11.31 -15.70 15.30
N ARG A 92 11.10 -14.72 16.18
CA ARG A 92 11.08 -14.90 17.63
C ARG A 92 9.80 -15.57 18.16
N GLY A 93 8.89 -15.97 17.27
CA GLY A 93 7.69 -16.73 17.62
C GLY A 93 6.55 -15.89 18.22
N TYR A 94 6.57 -14.57 18.06
CA TYR A 94 5.47 -13.74 18.49
C TYR A 94 4.26 -13.86 17.55
N SER A 95 3.07 -13.74 18.14
CA SER A 95 1.80 -13.81 17.42
C SER A 95 1.24 -12.41 17.19
N PHE A 96 0.54 -12.27 16.05
CA PHE A 96 -0.07 -11.04 15.60
C PHE A 96 -1.59 -11.16 15.59
N ASP A 97 -2.28 -10.05 15.81
CA ASP A 97 -3.74 -9.97 15.75
C ASP A 97 -4.21 -8.71 14.99
N PHE A 98 -5.46 -8.73 14.56
CA PHE A 98 -6.08 -7.58 13.93
C PHE A 98 -6.84 -6.75 14.96
N ILE A 99 -6.53 -5.46 15.04
CA ILE A 99 -7.25 -4.53 15.91
C ILE A 99 -8.43 -3.98 15.11
N GLU A 100 -9.64 -4.17 15.63
CA GLU A 100 -10.87 -3.58 15.07
C GLU A 100 -10.98 -2.09 15.42
N GLY A 101 -9.91 -1.34 15.14
CA GLY A 101 -9.85 0.10 15.24
C GLY A 101 -9.60 0.73 13.88
N GLU A 102 -9.93 2.00 13.78
CA GLU A 102 -9.65 2.82 12.60
C GLU A 102 -8.74 3.98 13.01
N MET A 103 -7.63 4.14 12.30
CA MET A 103 -6.78 5.33 12.37
C MET A 103 -7.02 6.21 11.15
N TRP A 104 -6.97 7.53 11.34
CA TRP A 104 -7.16 8.48 10.25
C TRP A 104 -5.79 8.93 9.74
N GLU A 105 -5.55 8.74 8.45
CA GLU A 105 -4.30 9.14 7.80
C GLU A 105 -4.56 10.14 6.66
N LYS A 106 -3.57 11.01 6.42
CA LYS A 106 -3.55 11.93 5.28
C LYS A 106 -2.80 11.32 4.10
N SER A 107 -3.43 11.40 2.93
CA SER A 107 -2.81 11.15 1.63
C SER A 107 -1.86 12.30 1.25
N PRO A 108 -0.84 12.06 0.40
CA PRO A 108 -0.02 13.13 -0.18
C PRO A 108 -0.86 14.18 -0.90
N PHE A 109 -0.40 15.43 -0.86
CA PHE A 109 -1.08 16.55 -1.48
C PHE A 109 -0.76 16.71 -2.97
N THR A 110 0.43 16.28 -3.41
CA THR A 110 0.92 16.46 -4.79
C THR A 110 1.22 15.12 -5.47
N PHE A 111 0.99 15.00 -6.77
CA PHE A 111 1.35 13.82 -7.58
C PHE A 111 2.84 13.46 -7.49
N ARG A 112 3.72 14.47 -7.38
CA ARG A 112 5.16 14.25 -7.20
C ARG A 112 5.46 13.50 -5.90
N ASP A 113 4.75 13.82 -4.83
CA ASP A 113 4.95 13.20 -3.53
C ASP A 113 4.32 11.81 -3.45
N TYR A 114 3.21 11.60 -4.16
CA TYR A 114 2.64 10.27 -4.40
C TYR A 114 3.67 9.34 -5.08
N ILE A 115 4.28 9.78 -6.20
CA ILE A 115 5.31 8.99 -6.90
C ILE A 115 6.50 8.70 -5.97
N LYS A 116 6.96 9.68 -5.18
CA LYS A 116 8.04 9.46 -4.21
C LYS A 116 7.67 8.40 -3.17
N GLN A 117 6.45 8.43 -2.66
CA GLN A 117 5.98 7.47 -1.65
C GLN A 117 5.92 6.05 -2.21
N ARG A 118 5.38 5.87 -3.42
CA ARG A 118 5.31 4.57 -4.09
C ARG A 118 6.69 4.03 -4.46
N ALA A 119 7.57 4.89 -4.99
CA ALA A 119 8.95 4.53 -5.27
C ALA A 119 9.68 4.05 -4.01
N ARG A 120 9.47 4.71 -2.86
CA ARG A 120 10.06 4.30 -1.57
C ARG A 120 9.59 2.91 -1.15
N TRP A 121 8.30 2.60 -1.26
CA TRP A 121 7.77 1.30 -0.89
C TRP A 121 8.32 0.16 -1.76
N LEU A 122 8.41 0.40 -3.07
CA LEU A 122 8.98 -0.58 -3.99
C LEU A 122 10.47 -0.82 -3.71
N GLN A 123 11.22 0.25 -3.45
CA GLN A 123 12.64 0.14 -3.09
C GLN A 123 12.84 -0.55 -1.73
N GLY A 124 12.00 -0.25 -0.74
CA GLY A 124 12.04 -0.93 0.56
C GLY A 124 11.74 -2.43 0.43
N THR A 125 10.77 -2.81 -0.41
CA THR A 125 10.46 -4.22 -0.69
C THR A 125 11.64 -4.93 -1.37
N TYR A 126 12.30 -4.26 -2.33
CA TYR A 126 13.49 -4.79 -3.00
C TYR A 126 14.67 -5.00 -2.03
N GLN A 127 14.94 -4.02 -1.17
CA GLN A 127 16.00 -4.12 -0.14
C GLN A 127 15.71 -5.24 0.84
N TYR A 128 14.46 -5.36 1.32
CA TYR A 128 14.05 -6.46 2.17
C TYR A 128 14.27 -7.82 1.49
N ALA A 129 13.84 -7.96 0.23
CA ALA A 129 13.94 -9.21 -0.50
C ALA A 129 15.41 -9.64 -0.68
N THR A 130 16.30 -8.67 -0.91
CA THR A 130 17.73 -8.90 -1.15
C THR A 130 18.56 -9.05 0.14
N SER A 131 18.02 -8.67 1.30
CA SER A 131 18.76 -8.66 2.57
C SER A 131 19.17 -10.05 3.07
N ASN A 132 20.41 -10.24 3.50
CA ASN A 132 20.88 -11.56 3.98
C ASN A 132 20.43 -11.89 5.42
N ARG A 133 19.87 -10.93 6.15
CA ARG A 133 19.51 -11.06 7.57
C ARG A 133 18.25 -11.90 7.81
N ILE A 134 17.46 -12.16 6.77
CA ILE A 134 16.16 -12.83 6.88
C ILE A 134 16.21 -14.22 6.23
N PRO A 135 15.65 -15.27 6.87
CA PRO A 135 15.52 -16.60 6.27
C PRO A 135 14.70 -16.59 4.97
N GLY A 136 15.18 -17.31 3.95
CA GLY A 136 14.59 -17.33 2.60
C GLY A 136 13.10 -17.65 2.53
N ARG A 137 12.57 -18.44 3.47
CA ARG A 137 11.14 -18.80 3.56
C ARG A 137 10.20 -17.60 3.62
N TYR A 138 10.59 -16.51 4.27
CA TYR A 138 9.77 -15.31 4.39
C TYR A 138 9.98 -14.33 3.23
N LYS A 139 11.06 -14.50 2.45
CA LYS A 139 11.37 -13.68 1.28
C LYS A 139 10.54 -14.03 0.06
N ILE A 140 10.11 -15.28 -0.09
CA ILE A 140 9.38 -15.75 -1.29
C ILE A 140 8.13 -14.89 -1.53
N LEU A 141 7.35 -14.63 -0.48
CA LEU A 141 6.15 -13.80 -0.58
C LEU A 141 6.49 -12.34 -0.91
N ALA A 142 7.57 -11.81 -0.33
CA ALA A 142 8.06 -10.46 -0.66
C ALA A 142 8.52 -10.34 -2.12
N TYR A 143 9.19 -11.37 -2.66
CA TYR A 143 9.59 -11.45 -4.06
C TYR A 143 8.38 -11.49 -4.98
N ILE A 144 7.36 -12.29 -4.66
CA ILE A 144 6.12 -12.33 -5.43
C ILE A 144 5.46 -10.94 -5.47
N VAL A 145 5.34 -10.27 -4.32
CA VAL A 145 4.79 -8.91 -4.26
C VAL A 145 5.62 -7.96 -5.12
N PHE A 146 6.94 -7.97 -4.98
CA PHE A 146 7.84 -7.15 -5.79
C PHE A 146 7.66 -7.41 -7.30
N SER A 147 7.64 -8.68 -7.72
CA SER A 147 7.41 -9.05 -9.12
C SER A 147 6.07 -8.52 -9.63
N VAL A 148 4.99 -8.66 -8.86
CA VAL A 148 3.68 -8.10 -9.24
C VAL A 148 3.77 -6.60 -9.50
N TRP A 149 4.44 -5.84 -8.62
CA TRP A 149 4.64 -4.40 -8.82
C TRP A 149 5.44 -4.07 -10.07
N VAL A 150 6.48 -4.84 -10.39
CA VAL A 150 7.28 -4.65 -11.62
C VAL A 150 6.46 -4.95 -12.88
N PHE A 151 5.47 -5.84 -12.82
CA PHE A 151 4.59 -6.16 -13.95
C PHE A 151 3.41 -5.20 -14.11
N VAL A 152 3.11 -4.31 -13.14
CA VAL A 152 2.03 -3.30 -13.24
C VAL A 152 2.14 -2.41 -14.50
N PRO A 153 3.31 -1.86 -14.88
CA PRO A 153 3.45 -1.06 -16.09
C PRO A 153 3.15 -1.86 -17.36
N ILE A 154 3.56 -3.13 -17.40
CA ILE A 154 3.33 -4.03 -18.53
C ILE A 154 1.82 -4.30 -18.68
N LEU A 155 1.12 -4.55 -17.56
CA LEU A 155 -0.34 -4.67 -17.55
C LEU A 155 -1.03 -3.38 -17.98
N GLY A 156 -0.53 -2.22 -17.54
CA GLY A 156 -1.06 -0.91 -17.94
C GLY A 156 -0.95 -0.66 -19.44
N ILE A 157 0.22 -0.93 -20.02
CA ILE A 157 0.47 -0.81 -21.47
C ILE A 157 -0.43 -1.79 -22.24
N ASN A 158 -0.54 -3.04 -21.77
CA ASN A 158 -1.41 -4.04 -22.39
C ASN A 158 -2.89 -3.59 -22.39
N GLY A 159 -3.39 -3.04 -21.29
CA GLY A 159 -4.75 -2.51 -21.21
C GLY A 159 -5.02 -1.36 -22.19
N ILE A 160 -4.06 -0.45 -22.36
CA ILE A 160 -4.14 0.65 -23.33
C ILE A 160 -4.14 0.09 -24.77
N LEU A 161 -3.19 -0.80 -25.10
CA LEU A 161 -3.10 -1.40 -26.42
C LEU A 161 -4.34 -2.23 -26.78
N THR A 162 -4.91 -2.95 -25.82
CA THR A 162 -6.17 -3.68 -25.96
C THR A 162 -7.34 -2.73 -26.23
N SER A 163 -7.38 -1.56 -25.57
CA SER A 163 -8.41 -0.54 -25.81
C SER A 163 -8.34 0.01 -27.24
N PHE A 164 -7.15 0.06 -27.84
CA PHE A 164 -6.94 0.45 -29.24
C PHE A 164 -7.02 -0.72 -30.23
N MET A 165 -7.38 -1.93 -29.79
CA MET A 165 -7.47 -3.15 -30.62
C MET A 165 -6.14 -3.50 -31.34
N LEU A 166 -5.00 -3.15 -30.75
CA LEU A 166 -3.67 -3.34 -31.35
C LEU A 166 -3.00 -4.66 -30.96
N THR A 167 -3.64 -5.47 -30.11
CA THR A 167 -3.03 -6.66 -29.51
C THR A 167 -3.63 -7.94 -30.11
N PRO A 168 -2.82 -8.93 -30.50
CA PRO A 168 -3.32 -10.23 -30.95
C PRO A 168 -4.14 -10.90 -29.84
N TYR A 169 -5.31 -11.42 -30.20
CA TYR A 169 -6.24 -12.05 -29.27
C TYR A 169 -5.70 -13.39 -28.73
N TYR A 170 -5.29 -13.39 -27.47
CA TYR A 170 -4.93 -14.60 -26.73
C TYR A 170 -5.94 -14.84 -25.58
N PRO A 171 -6.87 -15.80 -25.72
CA PRO A 171 -8.02 -15.90 -24.82
C PRO A 171 -7.68 -16.07 -23.34
N VAL A 172 -6.61 -16.81 -23.02
CA VAL A 172 -6.22 -17.06 -21.63
C VAL A 172 -5.63 -15.81 -20.97
N CYS A 173 -4.75 -15.11 -21.70
CA CYS A 173 -4.12 -13.88 -21.23
C CYS A 173 -5.16 -12.78 -21.02
N GLU A 174 -6.08 -12.59 -21.97
CA GLU A 174 -7.12 -11.57 -21.87
C GLU A 174 -8.09 -11.83 -20.73
N ARG A 175 -8.56 -13.08 -20.56
CA ARG A 175 -9.45 -13.43 -19.43
C ARG A 175 -8.76 -13.21 -18.08
N SER A 176 -7.47 -13.53 -17.99
CA SER A 176 -6.68 -13.32 -16.77
C SER A 176 -6.50 -11.83 -16.47
N SER A 177 -6.19 -11.02 -17.48
CA SER A 177 -6.11 -9.56 -17.35
C SER A 177 -7.46 -8.95 -16.96
N LEU A 178 -8.55 -9.39 -17.58
CA LEU A 178 -9.90 -8.95 -17.26
C LEU A 178 -10.27 -9.26 -15.79
N LEU A 179 -9.94 -10.46 -15.32
CA LEU A 179 -10.14 -10.83 -13.91
C LEU A 179 -9.38 -9.89 -12.97
N LEU A 180 -8.12 -9.56 -13.28
CA LEU A 180 -7.32 -8.63 -12.48
C LEU A 180 -7.94 -7.23 -12.45
N TYR A 181 -8.44 -6.73 -13.59
CA TYR A 181 -9.12 -5.43 -13.64
C TYR A 181 -10.43 -5.42 -12.83
N ILE A 182 -11.21 -6.50 -12.88
CA ILE A 182 -12.44 -6.62 -12.09
C ILE A 182 -12.13 -6.63 -10.59
N ILE A 183 -11.10 -7.36 -10.17
CA ILE A 183 -10.65 -7.38 -8.76
C ILE A 183 -10.19 -5.98 -8.32
N LEU A 184 -9.46 -5.27 -9.16
CA LEU A 184 -9.02 -3.90 -8.88
C LEU A 184 -10.21 -2.94 -8.73
N LEU A 185 -11.20 -3.02 -9.62
CA LEU A 185 -12.44 -2.23 -9.54
C LEU A 185 -13.25 -2.56 -8.29
N TYR A 186 -13.30 -3.84 -7.89
CA TYR A 186 -13.96 -4.26 -6.66
C TYR A 186 -13.28 -3.67 -5.41
N PHE A 187 -11.95 -3.80 -5.29
CA PHE A 187 -11.21 -3.17 -4.19
C PHE A 187 -11.43 -1.67 -4.15
N TYR A 188 -11.51 -1.05 -5.32
CA TYR A 188 -11.78 0.36 -5.41
C TYR A 188 -13.15 0.76 -4.88
N PHE A 189 -14.19 0.07 -5.36
CA PHE A 189 -15.56 0.29 -4.92
C PHE A 189 -15.70 0.09 -3.41
N PHE A 190 -15.11 -0.99 -2.88
CA PHE A 190 -15.14 -1.30 -1.46
C PHE A 190 -14.42 -0.24 -0.62
N GLY A 191 -13.24 0.22 -1.06
CA GLY A 191 -12.45 1.22 -0.34
C GLY A 191 -13.13 2.60 -0.28
N ILE A 192 -13.77 3.05 -1.37
CA ILE A 192 -14.62 4.26 -1.33
C ILE A 192 -15.75 4.06 -0.35
N LEU A 193 -16.51 2.96 -0.50
CA LEU A 193 -17.70 2.72 0.30
C LEU A 193 -17.39 2.79 1.79
N HIS A 194 -16.30 2.16 2.22
CA HIS A 194 -15.92 2.11 3.63
C HIS A 194 -15.43 3.46 4.17
N SER A 195 -14.66 4.20 3.38
CA SER A 195 -14.06 5.44 3.85
C SER A 195 -15.00 6.65 3.78
N PHE A 196 -15.90 6.65 2.81
CA PHE A 196 -16.91 7.69 2.64
C PHE A 196 -18.27 7.32 3.25
N LYS A 197 -18.36 6.34 4.17
CA LYS A 197 -19.60 5.98 4.88
C LYS A 197 -20.32 7.17 5.51
N LYS A 198 -19.57 8.22 5.89
CA LYS A 198 -20.10 9.46 6.48
C LYS A 198 -20.70 10.43 5.47
N PHE A 199 -20.45 10.24 4.18
CA PHE A 199 -20.95 11.09 3.10
C PHE A 199 -22.14 10.41 2.43
N GLY A 200 -23.14 11.20 2.04
CA GLY A 200 -24.36 10.67 1.42
C GLY A 200 -24.09 9.86 0.14
N PHE A 201 -24.99 8.91 -0.16
CA PHE A 201 -24.87 7.94 -1.25
C PHE A 201 -24.55 8.57 -2.62
N MET A 202 -25.14 9.73 -2.93
CA MET A 202 -24.88 10.45 -4.19
C MET A 202 -23.42 10.89 -4.34
N ARG A 203 -22.75 11.27 -3.24
CA ARG A 203 -21.33 11.65 -3.27
C ARG A 203 -20.43 10.45 -3.51
N ILE A 204 -20.80 9.29 -2.96
CA ILE A 204 -20.09 8.03 -3.17
C ILE A 204 -20.09 7.65 -4.67
N ILE A 205 -21.25 7.76 -5.34
CA ILE A 205 -21.36 7.50 -6.78
C ILE A 205 -20.48 8.47 -7.57
N LEU A 206 -20.51 9.76 -7.23
CA LEU A 206 -19.69 10.78 -7.90
C LEU A 206 -18.20 10.51 -7.72
N TYR A 207 -17.76 10.08 -6.53
CA TYR A 207 -16.37 9.71 -6.29
C TYR A 207 -15.96 8.45 -7.05
N PHE A 208 -16.87 7.47 -7.16
CA PHE A 208 -16.65 6.28 -7.95
C PHE A 208 -16.53 6.59 -9.45
N ALA A 209 -17.42 7.43 -9.99
CA ALA A 209 -17.33 7.89 -11.38
C ALA A 209 -16.04 8.69 -11.63
N SER A 210 -15.69 9.58 -10.71
CA SER A 210 -14.44 10.36 -10.77
C SER A 210 -13.21 9.45 -10.83
N PHE A 211 -13.23 8.32 -10.15
CA PHE A 211 -12.12 7.37 -10.21
C PHE A 211 -11.96 6.65 -11.53
N ILE A 212 -13.05 6.19 -12.13
CA ILE A 212 -12.99 5.49 -13.42
C ILE A 212 -12.25 6.38 -14.43
N ILE A 213 -12.49 7.70 -14.36
CA ILE A 213 -11.81 8.70 -15.18
C ILE A 213 -10.32 8.85 -14.78
N MET A 214 -9.99 8.73 -13.49
CA MET A 214 -8.61 8.85 -12.97
C MET A 214 -7.78 7.56 -13.07
N LEU A 215 -8.39 6.41 -13.34
CA LEU A 215 -7.71 5.10 -13.46
C LEU A 215 -6.56 5.09 -14.49
N PRO A 216 -6.69 5.64 -15.72
CA PRO A 216 -5.56 5.70 -16.65
C PRO A 216 -4.41 6.57 -16.12
N ILE A 217 -4.74 7.67 -15.45
CA ILE A 217 -3.72 8.55 -14.83
C ILE A 217 -3.00 7.79 -13.71
N PHE A 218 -3.71 7.01 -12.91
CA PHE A 218 -3.14 6.17 -11.87
C PHE A 218 -2.13 5.16 -12.41
N LEU A 219 -2.48 4.44 -13.49
CA LEU A 219 -1.58 3.48 -14.12
C LEU A 219 -0.30 4.15 -14.62
N VAL A 220 -0.39 5.36 -15.15
CA VAL A 220 0.78 6.15 -15.58
C VAL A 220 1.64 6.56 -14.37
N LEU A 221 1.03 7.06 -13.29
CA LEU A 221 1.75 7.49 -12.10
C LEU A 221 2.48 6.34 -11.42
N ASP A 222 1.83 5.18 -11.28
CA ASP A 222 2.45 3.97 -10.73
C ASP A 222 3.57 3.46 -11.65
N SER A 223 3.39 3.53 -12.97
CA SER A 223 4.44 3.18 -13.93
C SER A 223 5.67 4.08 -13.80
N LEU A 224 5.47 5.39 -13.65
CA LEU A 224 6.55 6.35 -13.41
C LEU A 224 7.29 6.07 -12.09
N ALA A 225 6.57 5.64 -11.05
CA ALA A 225 7.19 5.23 -9.78
C ALA A 225 8.05 3.97 -9.95
N VAL A 226 7.59 2.97 -10.70
CA VAL A 226 8.36 1.75 -10.99
C VAL A 226 9.61 2.09 -11.80
N PHE A 227 9.48 2.87 -12.88
CA PHE A 227 10.63 3.30 -13.68
C PHE A 227 11.65 4.08 -12.86
N LYS A 228 11.20 4.97 -11.97
CA LYS A 228 12.09 5.70 -11.08
C LYS A 228 12.94 4.77 -10.21
N VAL A 229 12.38 3.69 -9.69
CA VAL A 229 13.12 2.72 -8.86
C VAL A 229 14.07 1.88 -9.70
N LEU A 230 13.64 1.44 -10.89
CA LEU A 230 14.50 0.67 -11.80
C LEU A 230 15.70 1.48 -12.30
N PHE A 231 15.53 2.77 -12.59
CA PHE A 231 16.58 3.63 -13.14
C PHE A 231 17.36 4.44 -12.10
N LYS A 232 16.79 4.69 -10.91
CA LYS A 232 17.42 5.53 -9.88
C LYS A 232 17.19 4.97 -8.48
N SER A 233 18.13 4.16 -8.00
CA SER A 233 18.17 3.72 -6.60
C SER A 233 18.69 4.87 -5.73
N THR A 234 17.82 5.51 -4.95
CA THR A 234 18.24 6.46 -3.91
C THR A 234 18.02 5.83 -2.54
N ASN A 235 19.09 5.42 -1.85
CA ASN A 235 18.99 4.82 -0.51
C ASN A 235 18.61 5.84 0.59
N THR A 236 18.05 7.00 0.24
CA THR A 236 17.73 8.07 1.18
C THR A 236 16.24 8.04 1.55
N PHE A 237 15.96 7.99 2.84
CA PHE A 237 14.61 8.13 3.38
C PHE A 237 14.14 9.57 3.23
N GLN A 238 13.53 9.88 2.09
CA GLN A 238 12.94 11.20 1.87
C GLN A 238 11.57 11.27 2.54
N ILE A 239 11.42 12.10 3.57
CA ILE A 239 10.14 12.35 4.24
C ILE A 239 9.25 13.16 3.28
N VAL A 240 7.97 12.78 3.20
CA VAL A 240 6.96 13.61 2.54
C VAL A 240 6.35 14.50 3.62
N ASP A 241 6.64 15.80 3.54
CA ASP A 241 6.04 16.77 4.47
C ASP A 241 4.54 16.84 4.22
N LYS A 242 3.77 16.54 5.27
CA LYS A 242 2.30 16.61 5.28
C LYS A 242 1.79 17.82 6.07
N SER A 243 2.62 18.85 6.28
CA SER A 243 2.24 20.06 7.04
C SER A 243 1.39 21.02 6.19
N LEU A 244 0.29 21.51 6.76
CA LEU A 244 -0.66 22.43 6.09
C LEU A 244 -0.13 23.88 6.03
N GLU A 245 0.97 24.20 6.69
CA GLU A 245 1.47 25.58 6.82
C GLU A 245 2.11 26.11 5.53
N GLN A 246 2.73 25.26 4.71
CA GLN A 246 3.36 25.70 3.44
C GLN A 246 2.36 26.04 2.32
N THR A 247 1.11 25.57 2.39
CA THR A 247 0.12 25.93 1.36
C THR A 247 -0.33 27.39 1.49
N LYS A 248 -0.23 28.00 2.67
CA LYS A 248 -0.55 29.41 2.88
C LYS A 248 0.56 30.38 2.43
N SER A 249 1.82 29.94 2.40
CA SER A 249 2.94 30.81 2.01
C SER A 249 3.12 30.95 0.48
N ASN A 250 2.45 30.13 -0.33
CA ASN A 250 2.52 30.19 -1.79
C ASN A 250 1.33 30.94 -2.42
N ILE A 251 0.48 31.60 -1.61
CA ILE A 251 -0.70 32.37 -2.05
C ILE A 251 -0.59 33.85 -1.63
N VAL A 252 0.61 34.34 -1.28
CA VAL A 252 0.87 35.76 -1.04
C VAL A 252 1.84 36.28 -2.09
#